data_AF-A0A9Q0P463-F1
#
_entry.id   AF-A0A9Q0P463-F1
#
_cell.length_a   1.000
_cell.length_b   1.000
_cell.length_c   1.000
_cell.angle_alpha   90.00
_cell.angle_beta   90.00
_cell.angle_gamma   90.00
#
_symmetry.space_group_name_H-M   'P 1'
#
loop_
_entity.id
_entity.type
_entity.pdbx_description
1 polymer ?
#
loop_
_entity_poly.entity_id
_entity_poly.type
_entity_poly.pdbx_seq_one_letter_code
_entity_poly.pdbx_strand_id
1 'polypeptide(L)'
;MELFVKRAPPQVVDAMRQTVTNMIGTLPPQFFAVTITTVAENLAQLMYSVMMTGYMFKNAQYRLELQQSLEQAALPDAQEEKKDEPDYAPGTQKNVSGEVIRWNDVSGPERIDAKKYIELLEAEIEELNSQVGRKTANGQNELLEYLKSLEPQNLKDLTSSAGEDVVLAMNTFIKRLLAVSGPDQMKTSVTETSAPELARLLYWLMVVGYSVRNIEVRFDMERVLGSTSKACRVTSWEKMFNQLLGCASDLC
;
A
#
# COMPACT_ATOMS: atom_id res chain seq x y z
N MET A 1 -1.51 8.61 15.64
CA MET A 1 -1.40 8.43 14.17
C MET A 1 -0.19 9.14 13.55
N GLU A 2 0.09 10.42 13.86
CA GLU A 2 1.13 11.20 13.17
C GLU A 2 2.53 10.56 13.10
N LEU A 3 2.97 9.89 14.17
CA LEU A 3 4.27 9.21 14.21
C LEU A 3 4.40 8.08 13.17
N PHE A 4 3.28 7.48 12.75
CA PHE A 4 3.26 6.52 11.65
C PHE A 4 3.37 7.25 10.30
N VAL A 5 2.55 8.28 10.08
CA VAL A 5 2.55 9.07 8.84
C VAL A 5 3.93 9.71 8.56
N LYS A 6 4.70 10.06 9.61
CA LYS A 6 6.06 10.61 9.49
C LYS A 6 7.16 9.55 9.29
N ARG A 7 6.87 8.25 9.39
CA ARG A 7 7.88 7.15 9.37
C ARG A 7 7.58 6.04 8.37
N ALA A 8 6.32 5.84 8.01
CA ALA A 8 5.90 4.87 7.01
C ALA A 8 6.17 5.41 5.59
N PRO A 9 6.34 4.53 4.58
CA PRO A 9 6.47 4.97 3.19
C PRO A 9 5.22 5.76 2.75
N PRO A 10 5.38 6.82 1.94
CA PRO A 10 4.23 7.60 1.46
C PRO A 10 3.25 6.73 0.66
N GLN A 11 3.77 5.83 -0.17
CA GLN A 11 2.97 4.83 -0.89
C GLN A 11 2.04 4.02 0.04
N VAL A 12 2.53 3.56 1.20
CA VAL A 12 1.68 2.83 2.17
C VAL A 12 0.61 3.75 2.77
N VAL A 13 0.99 4.97 3.16
CA VAL A 13 0.08 5.96 3.77
C VAL A 13 -1.06 6.30 2.81
N ASP A 14 -0.74 6.55 1.54
CA ASP A 14 -1.72 6.94 0.53
C ASP A 14 -2.58 5.75 0.10
N ALA A 15 -2.02 4.54 0.02
CA ALA A 15 -2.78 3.32 -0.18
C ALA A 15 -3.82 3.11 0.94
N MET A 16 -3.41 3.28 2.21
CA MET A 16 -4.33 3.18 3.36
C MET A 16 -5.44 4.24 3.29
N ARG A 17 -5.11 5.50 2.94
CA ARG A 17 -6.10 6.57 2.75
C ARG A 17 -7.09 6.23 1.64
N GLN A 18 -6.60 5.76 0.50
CA GLN A 18 -7.45 5.41 -0.64
C GLN A 18 -8.37 4.24 -0.32
N THR A 19 -7.88 3.18 0.35
CA THR A 19 -8.71 2.05 0.80
C THR A 19 -9.85 2.50 1.73
N VAL A 20 -9.55 3.31 2.75
CA VAL A 20 -10.58 3.81 3.68
C VAL A 20 -11.57 4.73 2.96
N THR A 21 -11.09 5.60 2.07
CA THR A 21 -11.93 6.49 1.25
C THR A 21 -12.86 5.70 0.33
N ASN A 22 -12.39 4.59 -0.24
CA ASN A 22 -13.20 3.71 -1.08
C ASN A 22 -14.27 2.94 -0.27
N MET A 23 -14.04 2.66 1.02
CA MET A 23 -15.00 1.97 1.89
C MET A 23 -16.08 2.90 2.44
N ILE A 24 -15.74 4.15 2.79
CA ILE A 24 -16.65 5.12 3.43
C ILE A 24 -17.30 6.07 2.41
N GLY A 25 -16.66 6.28 1.25
CA GLY A 25 -17.08 7.24 0.24
C GLY A 25 -16.51 8.65 0.46
N THR A 26 -16.78 9.55 -0.49
CA THR A 26 -16.23 10.91 -0.58
C THR A 26 -17.26 12.01 -0.30
N LEU A 27 -18.26 11.73 0.55
CA LEU A 27 -19.32 12.69 0.86
C LEU A 27 -18.79 13.88 1.69
N PRO A 28 -19.01 15.15 1.28
CA PRO A 28 -18.51 16.31 2.00
C PRO A 28 -19.12 16.43 3.42
N PRO A 29 -18.32 16.30 4.50
CA PRO A 29 -18.85 16.28 5.87
C PRO A 29 -19.43 17.62 6.32
N GLN A 30 -19.09 18.72 5.62
CA GLN A 30 -19.65 20.06 5.85
C GLN A 30 -21.12 20.21 5.40
N PHE A 31 -21.62 19.29 4.56
CA PHE A 31 -23.00 19.31 4.04
C PHE A 31 -23.78 18.03 4.36
N PHE A 32 -23.11 16.93 4.72
CA PHE A 32 -23.72 15.62 4.94
C PHE A 32 -23.29 15.02 6.28
N ALA A 33 -24.27 14.82 7.17
CA ALA A 33 -24.10 13.98 8.35
C ALA A 33 -24.43 12.52 7.97
N VAL A 34 -23.40 11.70 7.80
CA VAL A 34 -23.53 10.28 7.45
C VAL A 34 -23.31 9.43 8.70
N THR A 35 -24.34 8.70 9.09
CA THR A 35 -24.31 7.79 10.23
C THR A 35 -24.44 6.34 9.75
N ILE A 36 -23.62 5.46 10.33
CA ILE A 36 -23.50 4.06 9.93
C ILE A 36 -23.93 3.21 11.12
N THR A 37 -24.98 2.42 10.93
CA THR A 37 -25.52 1.47 11.91
C THR A 37 -25.22 0.03 11.48
N THR A 38 -24.70 -0.78 12.40
CA THR A 38 -24.35 -2.17 12.14
C THR A 38 -24.42 -3.02 13.41
N VAL A 39 -24.43 -4.35 13.25
CA VAL A 39 -24.34 -5.31 14.36
C VAL A 39 -22.87 -5.52 14.71
N ALA A 40 -22.53 -5.64 16.00
CA ALA A 40 -21.13 -5.76 16.45
C ALA A 40 -20.39 -6.97 15.84
N GLU A 41 -21.07 -8.07 15.51
CA GLU A 41 -20.47 -9.18 14.75
C GLU A 41 -20.00 -8.76 13.34
N ASN A 42 -20.82 -8.01 12.60
CA ASN A 42 -20.44 -7.50 11.28
C ASN A 42 -19.34 -6.44 11.37
N LEU A 43 -19.38 -5.59 12.40
CA LEU A 43 -18.29 -4.64 12.69
C LEU A 43 -16.99 -5.37 13.03
N ALA A 44 -17.04 -6.42 13.83
CA ALA A 44 -15.87 -7.24 14.17
C ALA A 44 -15.22 -7.87 12.91
N GLN A 45 -16.04 -8.40 12.00
CA GLN A 45 -15.56 -8.95 10.72
C GLN A 45 -14.93 -7.86 9.83
N LEU A 46 -15.54 -6.67 9.74
CA LEU A 46 -14.96 -5.53 9.03
C LEU A 46 -13.62 -5.11 9.63
N MET A 47 -13.54 -4.96 10.96
CA MET A 47 -12.31 -4.61 11.67
C MET A 47 -11.19 -5.63 11.42
N TYR A 48 -11.51 -6.93 11.44
CA TYR A 48 -10.56 -8.00 11.11
C TYR A 48 -10.05 -7.89 9.67
N SER A 49 -10.96 -7.75 8.70
CA SER A 49 -10.63 -7.59 7.28
C SER A 49 -9.72 -6.37 7.03
N VAL A 50 -9.99 -5.26 7.71
CA VAL A 50 -9.20 -4.02 7.60
C VAL A 50 -7.81 -4.16 8.24
N MET A 51 -7.67 -4.86 9.38
CA MET A 51 -6.36 -5.22 9.92
C MET A 51 -5.58 -6.16 8.99
N MET A 52 -6.24 -7.18 8.42
CA MET A 52 -5.61 -8.09 7.45
C MET A 52 -5.19 -7.36 6.16
N THR A 53 -5.90 -6.30 5.76
CA THR A 53 -5.51 -5.43 4.64
C THR A 53 -4.23 -4.64 4.98
N GLY A 54 -4.12 -4.11 6.20
CA GLY A 54 -2.88 -3.47 6.67
C GLY A 54 -1.69 -4.43 6.74
N TYR A 55 -1.93 -5.66 7.20
CA TYR A 55 -0.97 -6.76 7.22
C TYR A 55 -0.49 -7.12 5.79
N MET A 56 -1.44 -7.26 4.85
CA MET A 56 -1.20 -7.51 3.43
C MET A 56 -0.32 -6.42 2.81
N PHE A 57 -0.58 -5.14 3.11
CA PHE A 57 0.22 -4.02 2.61
C PHE A 57 1.69 -4.12 3.02
N LYS A 58 1.98 -4.59 4.25
CA LYS A 58 3.38 -4.78 4.67
C LYS A 58 4.06 -5.93 3.93
N ASN A 59 3.33 -7.02 3.67
CA ASN A 59 3.85 -8.14 2.88
C ASN A 59 4.05 -7.78 1.39
N ALA A 60 3.13 -7.03 0.80
CA ALA A 60 3.25 -6.55 -0.57
C ALA A 60 4.43 -5.59 -0.72
N GLN A 61 4.59 -4.64 0.22
CA GLN A 61 5.75 -3.74 0.25
C GLN A 61 7.06 -4.53 0.33
N TYR A 62 7.18 -5.50 1.24
CA TYR A 62 8.40 -6.31 1.34
C TYR A 62 8.72 -7.07 0.05
N ARG A 63 7.71 -7.62 -0.65
CA ARG A 63 7.94 -8.29 -1.94
C ARG A 63 8.40 -7.30 -3.02
N LEU A 64 7.77 -6.12 -3.10
CA LEU A 64 8.13 -5.08 -4.05
C LEU A 64 9.57 -4.55 -3.82
N GLU A 65 9.92 -4.23 -2.57
CA GLU A 65 11.28 -3.82 -2.16
C GLU A 65 12.33 -4.89 -2.51
N LEU A 66 12.00 -6.17 -2.34
CA LEU A 66 12.87 -7.28 -2.70
C LEU A 66 13.03 -7.46 -4.21
N GLN A 67 11.96 -7.25 -5.01
CA GLN A 67 12.03 -7.31 -6.46
C GLN A 67 12.95 -6.21 -7.01
N GLN A 68 12.73 -4.96 -6.59
CA GLN A 68 13.59 -3.81 -6.95
C GLN A 68 15.06 -4.04 -6.53
N SER A 69 15.28 -4.60 -5.34
CA SER A 69 16.64 -4.91 -4.84
C SER A 69 17.32 -6.05 -5.62
N LEU A 70 16.55 -7.04 -6.07
CA LEU A 70 17.07 -8.18 -6.83
C LEU A 70 17.39 -7.77 -8.28
N GLU A 71 16.53 -6.97 -8.91
CA GLU A 71 16.76 -6.41 -10.25
C GLU A 71 18.06 -5.58 -10.28
N GLN A 72 18.30 -4.75 -9.28
CA GLN A 72 19.54 -4.00 -9.11
C GLN A 72 20.79 -4.88 -8.86
N ALA A 73 20.62 -6.10 -8.34
CA ALA A 73 21.72 -7.03 -8.05
C ALA A 73 21.97 -8.07 -9.15
N ALA A 74 21.00 -8.32 -10.04
CA ALA A 74 21.04 -9.39 -11.03
C ALA A 74 21.73 -9.00 -12.35
N LEU A 75 22.14 -7.73 -12.52
CA LEU A 75 22.73 -7.19 -13.75
C LEU A 75 24.17 -6.68 -13.53
N PRO A 76 25.19 -7.47 -13.90
CA PRO A 76 26.55 -6.99 -14.15
C PRO A 76 26.88 -6.79 -15.64
N ASP A 77 25.94 -7.04 -16.56
CA ASP A 77 26.10 -6.86 -18.00
C ASP A 77 25.25 -5.70 -18.52
N ALA A 78 25.87 -4.87 -19.35
CA ALA A 78 25.48 -3.51 -19.72
C ALA A 78 25.51 -2.49 -18.56
N GLN A 79 26.30 -1.43 -18.76
CA GLN A 79 26.32 -0.26 -17.89
C GLN A 79 25.04 0.54 -18.09
N GLU A 80 23.97 0.20 -17.36
CA GLU A 80 23.00 1.22 -16.98
C GLU A 80 23.66 2.13 -15.94
N GLU A 81 24.38 3.13 -16.45
CA GLU A 81 24.64 4.34 -15.69
C GLU A 81 23.33 4.82 -15.06
N LYS A 82 23.39 5.28 -13.82
CA LYS A 82 22.31 6.12 -13.27
C LYS A 82 22.27 7.43 -14.07
N LYS A 83 21.56 7.42 -15.19
CA LYS A 83 21.21 8.59 -16.00
C LYS A 83 20.11 9.39 -15.30
N ASP A 84 20.44 9.87 -14.10
CA ASP A 84 19.74 10.98 -13.44
C ASP A 84 19.96 12.30 -14.22
N GLU A 85 20.91 12.33 -15.16
CA GLU A 85 20.86 13.19 -16.34
C GLU A 85 20.56 12.34 -17.59
N PRO A 86 19.49 12.63 -18.35
CA PRO A 86 19.35 12.08 -19.68
C PRO A 86 20.47 12.65 -20.56
N ASP A 87 21.18 11.76 -21.26
CA ASP A 87 22.21 12.03 -22.29
C ASP A 87 21.61 12.60 -23.59
N TYR A 88 20.56 13.39 -23.41
CA TYR A 88 19.60 13.86 -24.39
C TYR A 88 19.06 15.21 -23.89
N ALA A 89 19.63 16.28 -24.42
CA ALA A 89 19.16 17.64 -24.18
C ALA A 89 18.26 18.08 -25.36
N PRO A 90 16.97 18.38 -25.12
CA PRO A 90 16.02 18.74 -26.18
C PRO A 90 16.53 19.88 -27.08
N GLY A 91 16.39 19.73 -28.39
CA GLY A 91 16.81 20.71 -29.37
C GLY A 91 18.32 20.80 -29.63
N THR A 92 19.13 19.87 -29.11
CA THR A 92 20.59 19.82 -29.35
C THR A 92 20.95 19.14 -30.68
N GLN A 93 20.08 18.27 -31.21
CA GLN A 93 20.35 17.43 -32.39
C GLN A 93 20.11 18.13 -33.76
N LYS A 94 20.29 19.45 -33.84
CA LYS A 94 19.93 20.27 -35.02
C LYS A 94 20.81 20.09 -36.27
N ASN A 95 21.93 19.37 -36.16
CA ASN A 95 22.95 19.23 -37.19
C ASN A 95 23.07 17.81 -37.83
N VAL A 96 22.07 16.94 -37.66
CA VAL A 96 22.02 15.70 -38.46
C VAL A 96 21.58 15.98 -39.90
N SER A 97 22.09 15.21 -40.86
CA SER A 97 21.67 15.26 -42.26
C SER A 97 21.55 13.84 -42.82
N GLY A 98 20.37 13.47 -43.32
CA GLY A 98 20.12 12.16 -43.88
C GLY A 98 18.63 11.82 -43.91
N GLU A 99 18.28 10.69 -44.51
CA GLU A 99 16.93 10.13 -44.52
C GLU A 99 16.86 8.94 -43.55
N VAL A 100 15.82 8.90 -42.72
CA VAL A 100 15.48 7.76 -41.86
C VAL A 100 14.40 6.94 -42.58
N ILE A 101 14.56 5.62 -42.56
CA ILE A 101 13.53 4.68 -43.03
C ILE A 101 12.71 4.25 -41.82
N ARG A 102 11.45 4.72 -41.75
CA ARG A 102 10.46 4.27 -40.76
C ARG A 102 9.68 3.11 -41.35
N TRP A 103 9.49 2.04 -40.58
CA TRP A 103 8.55 0.99 -40.98
C TRP A 103 7.14 1.32 -40.48
N ASN A 104 6.14 1.19 -41.35
CA ASN A 104 4.73 1.34 -41.04
C ASN A 104 4.01 0.03 -41.42
N ASP A 105 3.22 -0.53 -40.50
CA ASP A 105 2.56 -1.83 -40.70
C ASP A 105 1.49 -1.84 -41.81
N VAL A 106 1.07 -0.65 -42.30
CA VAL A 106 0.06 -0.51 -43.35
C VAL A 106 0.66 -0.04 -44.69
N SER A 107 1.61 0.90 -44.65
CA SER A 107 2.21 1.52 -45.85
C SER A 107 3.63 1.03 -46.18
N GLY A 108 4.26 0.23 -45.31
CA GLY A 108 5.61 -0.31 -45.52
C GLY A 108 6.72 0.68 -45.15
N PRO A 109 7.90 0.62 -45.80
CA PRO A 109 9.04 1.48 -45.50
C PRO A 109 8.85 2.91 -46.04
N GLU A 110 8.64 3.86 -45.14
CA GLU A 110 8.54 5.30 -45.44
C GLU A 110 9.88 6.01 -45.21
N ARG A 111 10.25 6.93 -46.11
CA ARG A 111 11.47 7.75 -45.99
C ARG A 111 11.11 9.14 -45.47
N ILE A 112 11.75 9.54 -44.36
CA ILE A 112 11.52 10.82 -43.69
C ILE A 112 12.88 11.51 -43.45
N ASP A 113 12.96 12.82 -43.62
CA ASP A 113 14.16 13.58 -43.26
C ASP A 113 14.49 13.43 -41.76
N ALA A 114 15.77 13.22 -41.44
CA ALA A 114 16.21 12.93 -40.08
C ALA A 114 15.87 14.04 -39.08
N LYS A 115 15.90 15.32 -39.48
CA LYS A 115 15.54 16.44 -38.59
C LYS A 115 14.05 16.43 -38.30
N LYS A 116 13.23 16.27 -39.34
CA LYS A 116 11.77 16.18 -39.22
C LYS A 116 11.34 14.98 -38.37
N TYR A 117 12.08 13.87 -38.41
CA TYR A 117 11.81 12.71 -37.58
C TYR A 117 12.18 12.95 -36.11
N ILE A 118 13.31 13.62 -35.83
CA ILE A 118 13.71 14.00 -34.46
C ILE A 118 12.70 14.98 -33.86
N GLU A 119 12.23 16.00 -34.59
CA GLU A 119 11.21 16.94 -34.12
C GLU A 119 9.89 16.23 -33.74
N LEU A 120 9.52 15.18 -34.50
CA LEU A 120 8.33 14.38 -34.21
C LEU A 120 8.51 13.52 -32.95
N LEU A 121 9.69 12.92 -32.77
CA LEU A 121 10.03 12.16 -31.56
C LEU A 121 10.16 13.07 -30.32
N GLU A 122 10.72 14.28 -30.46
CA GLU A 122 10.78 15.30 -29.40
C GLU A 122 9.38 15.64 -28.89
N ALA A 123 8.44 15.89 -29.81
CA ALA A 123 7.04 16.16 -29.46
C ALA A 123 6.32 14.95 -28.85
N GLU A 124 6.57 13.73 -29.35
CA GLU A 124 5.99 12.50 -28.80
C GLU A 124 6.52 12.20 -27.39
N ILE A 125 7.81 12.45 -27.13
CA ILE A 125 8.42 12.35 -25.78
C ILE A 125 7.83 13.41 -24.84
N GLU A 126 7.63 14.65 -25.29
CA GLU A 126 6.99 15.70 -24.47
C GLU A 126 5.54 15.31 -24.13
N GLU A 127 4.77 14.80 -25.10
CA GLU A 127 3.40 14.35 -24.86
C GLU A 127 3.36 13.15 -23.89
N LEU A 128 4.20 12.14 -24.10
CA LEU A 128 4.30 10.97 -23.22
C LEU A 128 4.70 11.37 -21.80
N ASN A 129 5.67 12.26 -21.61
CA ASN A 129 6.04 12.78 -20.31
C ASN A 129 4.91 13.58 -19.65
N SER A 130 4.13 14.33 -20.43
CA SER A 130 2.91 15.02 -19.96
C SER A 130 1.82 14.02 -19.54
N GLN A 131 1.64 12.93 -20.28
CA GLN A 131 0.72 11.84 -19.93
C GLN A 131 1.17 11.09 -18.67
N VAL A 132 2.47 10.79 -18.52
CA VAL A 132 3.05 10.16 -17.33
C VAL A 132 2.91 11.09 -16.12
N GLY A 133 3.31 12.36 -16.22
CA GLY A 133 3.15 13.34 -15.14
C GLY A 133 1.69 13.51 -14.70
N ARG A 134 0.73 13.46 -15.64
CA ARG A 134 -0.70 13.42 -15.34
C ARG A 134 -1.13 12.12 -14.63
N LYS A 135 -0.61 10.94 -15.02
CA LYS A 135 -0.88 9.67 -14.32
C LYS A 135 -0.32 9.67 -12.88
N THR A 136 0.89 10.17 -12.68
CA THR A 136 1.51 10.35 -11.36
C THR A 136 0.68 11.31 -10.49
N ALA A 137 0.20 12.43 -11.07
CA ALA A 137 -0.71 13.35 -10.40
C ALA A 137 -2.10 12.75 -10.10
N ASN A 138 -2.52 11.70 -10.82
CA ASN A 138 -3.82 11.04 -10.66
C ASN A 138 -3.80 9.89 -9.62
N GLY A 139 -2.76 9.81 -8.79
CA GLY A 139 -2.72 8.93 -7.61
C GLY A 139 -2.57 7.44 -7.94
N GLN A 140 -1.91 7.07 -9.04
CA GLN A 140 -1.51 5.68 -9.25
C GLN A 140 -0.39 5.31 -8.27
N ASN A 141 -0.81 4.67 -7.18
CA ASN A 141 0.06 4.19 -6.13
C ASN A 141 0.66 2.84 -6.54
N GLU A 142 1.98 2.77 -6.72
CA GLU A 142 2.73 1.57 -7.16
C GLU A 142 2.37 0.31 -6.34
N LEU A 143 2.22 0.44 -5.02
CA LEU A 143 1.81 -0.65 -4.13
C LEU A 143 0.40 -1.17 -4.46
N LEU A 144 -0.54 -0.28 -4.79
CA LEU A 144 -1.90 -0.66 -5.20
C LEU A 144 -1.96 -1.17 -6.63
N GLU A 145 -1.06 -0.74 -7.52
CA GLU A 145 -0.92 -1.27 -8.88
C GLU A 145 -0.37 -2.69 -8.85
N TYR A 146 0.69 -2.92 -8.07
CA TYR A 146 1.22 -4.25 -7.74
C TYR A 146 0.12 -5.16 -7.16
N LEU A 147 -0.64 -4.69 -6.16
CA LEU A 147 -1.74 -5.48 -5.59
C LEU A 147 -2.88 -5.78 -6.58
N LYS A 148 -3.06 -4.98 -7.64
CA LYS A 148 -4.04 -5.22 -8.72
C LYS A 148 -3.53 -6.17 -9.80
N SER A 149 -2.22 -6.26 -10.01
CA SER A 149 -1.62 -7.16 -11.00
C SER A 149 -1.40 -8.58 -10.47
N LEU A 150 -1.39 -8.77 -9.15
CA LEU A 150 -1.31 -10.09 -8.52
C LEU A 150 -2.55 -10.96 -8.79
N GLU A 151 -2.30 -12.22 -9.15
CA GLU A 151 -3.34 -13.25 -9.21
C GLU A 151 -4.00 -13.48 -7.82
N PRO A 152 -5.28 -13.93 -7.77
CA PRO A 152 -5.99 -14.14 -6.51
C PRO A 152 -5.30 -15.08 -5.53
N GLN A 153 -4.55 -16.06 -6.02
CA GLN A 153 -3.79 -16.99 -5.18
C GLN A 153 -2.57 -16.30 -4.53
N ASN A 154 -1.82 -15.50 -5.30
CA ASN A 154 -0.71 -14.71 -4.77
C ASN A 154 -1.19 -13.66 -3.75
N LEU A 155 -2.35 -13.05 -3.97
CA LEU A 155 -2.99 -12.13 -3.03
C LEU A 155 -3.42 -12.84 -1.73
N LYS A 156 -3.95 -14.07 -1.84
CA LYS A 156 -4.23 -14.92 -0.68
C LYS A 156 -2.95 -15.21 0.12
N ASP A 157 -1.82 -15.45 -0.52
CA ASP A 157 -0.55 -15.76 0.17
C ASP A 157 0.04 -14.59 0.98
N LEU A 158 -0.33 -13.34 0.63
CA LEU A 158 -0.02 -12.15 1.44
C LEU A 158 -0.79 -12.12 2.78
N THR A 159 -1.84 -12.92 2.95
CA THR A 159 -2.70 -12.98 4.14
C THR A 159 -2.70 -14.33 4.85
N SER A 160 -2.54 -15.45 4.11
CA SER A 160 -2.44 -16.81 4.66
C SER A 160 -1.13 -17.06 5.42
N SER A 161 -0.11 -16.23 5.18
CA SER A 161 1.19 -16.25 5.86
C SER A 161 1.18 -15.66 7.28
N ALA A 162 0.02 -15.27 7.82
CA ALA A 162 -0.13 -14.81 9.20
C ALA A 162 -0.06 -15.99 10.19
N GLY A 163 0.85 -15.91 11.17
CA GLY A 163 1.01 -16.91 12.21
C GLY A 163 -0.19 -16.99 13.16
N GLU A 164 -0.36 -18.16 13.79
CA GLU A 164 -1.45 -18.42 14.75
C GLU A 164 -1.50 -17.39 15.90
N ASP A 165 -0.33 -17.01 16.41
CA ASP A 165 -0.18 -15.96 17.45
C ASP A 165 -0.73 -14.60 16.98
N VAL A 166 -0.51 -14.25 15.70
CA VAL A 166 -0.98 -12.99 15.10
C VAL A 166 -2.51 -13.01 14.96
N VAL A 167 -3.06 -14.09 14.41
CA VAL A 167 -4.51 -14.25 14.25
C VAL A 167 -5.22 -14.23 15.61
N LEU A 168 -4.65 -14.89 16.62
CA LEU A 168 -5.18 -14.89 17.99
C LEU A 168 -5.09 -13.49 18.62
N ALA A 169 -3.99 -12.77 18.45
CA ALA A 169 -3.83 -11.41 18.95
C ALA A 169 -4.85 -10.45 18.30
N MET A 170 -5.01 -10.47 16.97
CA MET A 170 -5.99 -9.65 16.26
C MET A 170 -7.43 -9.95 16.70
N ASN A 171 -7.82 -11.21 16.85
CA ASN A 171 -9.16 -11.57 17.31
C ASN A 171 -9.39 -11.17 18.78
N THR A 172 -8.38 -11.29 19.63
CA THR A 172 -8.44 -10.83 21.03
C THR A 172 -8.56 -9.30 21.10
N PHE A 173 -7.90 -8.59 20.18
CA PHE A 173 -7.96 -7.15 20.07
C PHE A 173 -9.38 -6.64 19.80
N ILE A 174 -10.02 -7.16 18.75
CA ILE A 174 -11.37 -6.74 18.34
C ILE A 174 -12.38 -6.98 19.48
N LYS A 175 -12.30 -8.13 20.15
CA LYS A 175 -13.14 -8.44 21.32
C LYS A 175 -12.96 -7.43 22.45
N ARG A 176 -11.70 -7.06 22.78
CA ARG A 176 -11.41 -6.02 23.78
C ARG A 176 -11.91 -4.63 23.34
N LEU A 177 -11.71 -4.24 22.08
CA LEU A 177 -12.11 -2.93 21.56
C LEU A 177 -13.63 -2.74 21.54
N LEU A 178 -14.38 -3.77 21.12
CA LEU A 178 -15.85 -3.75 21.16
C LEU A 178 -16.42 -3.89 22.59
N ALA A 179 -15.58 -4.04 23.61
CA ALA A 179 -15.95 -4.33 24.99
C ALA A 179 -16.85 -5.57 25.18
N VAL A 180 -16.95 -6.44 24.17
CA VAL A 180 -17.86 -7.59 24.19
C VAL A 180 -17.19 -8.78 24.89
N SER A 181 -17.77 -9.20 26.01
CA SER A 181 -17.26 -10.31 26.83
C SER A 181 -17.65 -11.72 26.34
N GLY A 182 -18.56 -11.85 25.37
CA GLY A 182 -19.03 -13.17 24.90
C GLY A 182 -19.83 -13.14 23.58
N PRO A 183 -19.95 -14.27 22.88
CA PRO A 183 -20.49 -14.34 21.51
C PRO A 183 -21.96 -13.91 21.39
N ASP A 184 -22.78 -14.06 22.43
CA ASP A 184 -24.20 -13.71 22.38
C ASP A 184 -24.46 -12.19 22.47
N GLN A 185 -23.53 -11.44 23.08
CA GLN A 185 -23.57 -9.97 23.10
C GLN A 185 -23.19 -9.38 21.73
N MET A 186 -22.32 -10.05 20.96
CA MET A 186 -21.93 -9.62 19.60
C MET A 186 -23.09 -9.63 18.59
N LYS A 187 -24.11 -10.48 18.82
CA LYS A 187 -25.27 -10.64 17.93
C LYS A 187 -26.39 -9.63 18.18
N THR A 188 -26.37 -8.96 19.32
CA THR A 188 -27.47 -8.11 19.82
C THR A 188 -27.09 -6.66 20.02
N SER A 189 -25.78 -6.36 20.12
CA SER A 189 -25.28 -4.99 20.19
C SER A 189 -25.30 -4.33 18.81
N VAL A 190 -26.22 -3.38 18.62
CA VAL A 190 -26.20 -2.44 17.50
C VAL A 190 -25.19 -1.35 17.84
N THR A 191 -24.23 -1.13 16.94
CA THR A 191 -23.27 -0.02 17.01
C THR A 191 -23.67 1.05 16.00
N GLU A 192 -23.74 2.29 16.46
CA GLU A 192 -23.97 3.48 15.64
C GLU A 192 -22.70 4.35 15.70
N THR A 193 -22.21 4.82 14.54
CA THR A 193 -20.96 5.58 14.46
C THR A 193 -21.00 6.49 13.23
N SER A 194 -20.44 7.69 13.31
CA SER A 194 -20.39 8.58 12.15
C SER A 194 -19.34 8.11 11.13
N ALA A 195 -19.56 8.43 9.84
CA ALA A 195 -18.60 8.16 8.78
C ALA A 195 -17.16 8.66 9.07
N PRO A 196 -16.90 9.89 9.57
CA PRO A 196 -15.54 10.33 9.88
C PRO A 196 -14.90 9.61 11.07
N GLU A 197 -15.67 9.21 12.08
CA GLU A 197 -15.16 8.41 13.21
C GLU A 197 -14.81 6.99 12.74
N LEU A 198 -15.69 6.34 11.97
CA LEU A 198 -15.42 5.03 11.39
C LEU A 198 -14.21 5.09 10.46
N ALA A 199 -14.08 6.12 9.62
CA ALA A 199 -12.90 6.31 8.76
C ALA A 199 -11.59 6.39 9.58
N ARG A 200 -11.59 7.13 10.70
CA ARG A 200 -10.44 7.21 11.62
C ARG A 200 -10.13 5.85 12.25
N LEU A 201 -11.15 5.13 12.73
CA LEU A 201 -11.01 3.79 13.31
C LEU A 201 -10.45 2.79 12.29
N LEU A 202 -11.02 2.72 11.09
CA LEU A 202 -10.55 1.82 10.03
C LEU A 202 -9.12 2.13 9.60
N TYR A 203 -8.78 3.41 9.39
CA TYR A 203 -7.40 3.82 9.08
C TYR A 203 -6.43 3.39 10.19
N TRP A 204 -6.81 3.61 11.46
CA TRP A 204 -6.00 3.19 12.61
C TRP A 204 -5.83 1.67 12.69
N LEU A 205 -6.88 0.88 12.39
CA LEU A 205 -6.80 -0.58 12.31
C LEU A 205 -5.88 -1.06 11.19
N MET A 206 -5.83 -0.39 10.03
CA MET A 206 -4.83 -0.70 8.99
C MET A 206 -3.40 -0.46 9.48
N VAL A 207 -3.17 0.63 10.22
CA VAL A 207 -1.86 0.94 10.84
C VAL A 207 -1.48 -0.12 11.88
N VAL A 208 -2.44 -0.60 12.68
CA VAL A 208 -2.23 -1.72 13.62
C VAL A 208 -1.86 -2.99 12.87
N GLY A 209 -2.64 -3.40 11.86
CA GLY A 209 -2.36 -4.62 11.09
C GLY A 209 -1.00 -4.61 10.38
N TYR A 210 -0.62 -3.48 9.79
CA TYR A 210 0.70 -3.25 9.21
C TYR A 210 1.83 -3.36 10.26
N SER A 211 1.59 -2.81 11.45
CA SER A 211 2.55 -2.88 12.57
C SER A 211 2.70 -4.30 13.11
N VAL A 212 1.60 -5.06 13.18
CA VAL A 212 1.58 -6.48 13.62
C VAL A 212 2.50 -7.34 12.74
N ARG A 213 2.52 -7.15 11.42
CA ARG A 213 3.46 -7.86 10.54
C ARG A 213 4.92 -7.49 10.81
N ASN A 214 5.23 -6.21 11.03
CA ASN A 214 6.59 -5.79 11.39
C ASN A 214 7.07 -6.43 12.70
N ILE A 215 6.17 -6.60 13.67
CA ILE A 215 6.45 -7.23 14.97
C ILE A 215 6.68 -8.74 14.80
N GLU A 216 5.83 -9.41 14.03
CA GLU A 216 5.95 -10.84 13.73
C GLU A 216 7.28 -11.17 13.04
N VAL A 217 7.66 -10.45 11.99
CA VAL A 217 8.94 -10.64 11.28
C VAL A 217 10.13 -10.46 12.22
N ARG A 218 10.08 -9.45 13.11
CA ARG A 218 11.13 -9.26 14.13
C ARG A 218 11.21 -10.42 15.12
N PHE A 219 10.08 -10.91 15.62
CA PHE A 219 10.07 -12.07 16.51
C PHE A 219 10.55 -13.35 15.82
N ASP A 220 10.27 -13.52 14.54
CA ASP A 220 10.79 -14.64 13.77
C ASP A 220 12.30 -14.58 13.57
N MET A 221 12.86 -13.39 13.34
CA MET A 221 14.32 -13.18 13.34
C MET A 221 14.93 -13.46 14.73
N GLU A 222 14.37 -12.90 15.81
CA GLU A 222 14.83 -13.14 17.19
C GLU A 222 14.75 -14.63 17.59
N ARG A 223 13.76 -15.36 17.07
CA ARG A 223 13.59 -16.82 17.23
C ARG A 223 14.69 -17.61 16.50
N VAL A 224 15.00 -17.25 15.25
CA VAL A 224 16.09 -17.89 14.49
C VAL A 224 17.46 -17.61 15.13
N LEU A 225 17.63 -16.43 15.73
CA LEU A 225 18.82 -16.04 16.50
C LEU A 225 18.81 -16.56 17.96
N GLY A 226 17.91 -17.49 18.31
CA GLY A 226 17.90 -18.20 19.59
C GLY A 226 17.62 -17.34 20.83
N SER A 227 17.09 -16.13 20.66
CA SER A 227 17.15 -15.08 21.70
C SER A 227 15.98 -15.06 22.69
N THR A 228 14.85 -15.73 22.42
CA THR A 228 13.63 -15.64 23.27
C THR A 228 12.82 -16.94 23.41
N SER A 229 12.18 -17.11 24.58
CA SER A 229 11.29 -18.24 24.91
C SER A 229 9.79 -17.83 24.84
N LYS A 230 8.89 -18.81 24.66
CA LYS A 230 7.46 -18.58 24.36
C LYS A 230 6.74 -17.62 25.32
N ALA A 231 7.07 -17.64 26.61
CA ALA A 231 6.46 -16.76 27.63
C ALA A 231 6.76 -15.26 27.42
N CYS A 232 7.86 -14.92 26.74
CA CYS A 232 8.21 -13.54 26.43
C CYS A 232 7.35 -12.94 25.30
N ARG A 233 6.77 -13.78 24.41
CA ARG A 233 5.91 -13.27 23.32
C ARG A 233 4.63 -12.66 23.86
N VAL A 234 3.79 -13.42 24.58
CA VAL A 234 2.47 -12.95 25.04
C VAL A 234 2.58 -11.64 25.84
N THR A 235 3.54 -11.57 26.76
CA THR A 235 3.76 -10.36 27.58
C THR A 235 4.30 -9.16 26.79
N SER A 236 5.05 -9.37 25.70
CA SER A 236 5.48 -8.29 24.81
C SER A 236 4.36 -7.83 23.89
N TRP A 237 3.57 -8.76 23.34
CA TRP A 237 2.36 -8.45 22.57
C TRP A 237 1.36 -7.65 23.43
N GLU A 238 1.10 -8.06 24.67
CA GLU A 238 0.21 -7.32 25.58
C GLU A 238 0.75 -5.94 25.99
N LYS A 239 2.06 -5.79 26.21
CA LYS A 239 2.66 -4.47 26.47
C LYS A 239 2.53 -3.52 25.28
N MET A 240 2.81 -4.00 24.06
CA MET A 240 2.58 -3.20 22.86
C MET A 240 1.10 -2.94 22.60
N PHE A 241 0.21 -3.89 22.88
CA PHE A 241 -1.23 -3.69 22.81
C PHE A 241 -1.70 -2.62 23.78
N ASN A 242 -1.25 -2.64 25.04
CA ASN A 242 -1.61 -1.62 26.01
C ASN A 242 -1.04 -0.23 25.62
N GLN A 243 0.12 -0.19 24.95
CA GLN A 243 0.68 1.05 24.40
C GLN A 243 -0.07 1.55 23.15
N LEU A 244 -0.60 0.65 22.31
CA LEU A 244 -1.46 0.99 21.18
C LEU A 244 -2.87 1.38 21.62
N LEU A 245 -3.43 0.69 22.63
CA LEU A 245 -4.71 1.00 23.28
C LEU A 245 -4.64 2.35 24.02
N GLY A 246 -3.54 2.66 24.70
CA GLY A 246 -3.31 3.99 25.28
C GLY A 246 -3.40 5.09 24.22
N CYS A 247 -2.75 4.89 23.07
CA CYS A 247 -2.87 5.77 21.91
C CYS A 247 -4.28 5.83 21.27
N ALA A 248 -5.19 4.92 21.64
CA ALA A 248 -6.57 4.87 21.15
C ALA A 248 -7.55 5.50 22.16
N SER A 249 -7.28 5.42 23.48
CA SER A 249 -8.02 6.18 24.49
C SER A 249 -7.81 7.69 24.39
N ASP A 250 -6.69 8.14 23.82
CA ASP A 250 -6.47 9.55 23.46
C ASP A 250 -7.22 9.98 22.17
N LEU A 251 -8.06 9.10 21.60
CA LEU A 251 -8.71 9.28 20.29
C LEU A 251 -10.25 9.29 20.34
N CYS A 252 -10.84 9.03 21.51
CA CYS A 252 -12.28 9.05 21.80
C CYS A 252 -12.63 10.23 22.72
#